data_AF-A0A1S6QJR7-F1
#
_entry.id   AF-A0A1S6QJR7-F1
#
_cell.length_a   1.000
_cell.length_b   1.000
_cell.length_c   1.000
_cell.angle_alpha   90.00
_cell.angle_beta   90.00
_cell.angle_gamma   90.00
#
_symmetry.space_group_name_H-M   'P 1'
#
loop_
_entity.id
_entity.type
_entity.pdbx_description
1 polymer ?
#
loop_
_entity_poly.entity_id
_entity_poly.type
_entity_poly.pdbx_seq_one_letter_code
_entity_poly.pdbx_strand_id
1 'polypeptide(L)'
;MARKVQINVSELERSHATKVVDKYDDSKYLVVGKWGLVSDSYSIYSIAGEVLSEIKQKSLGTSPQFEIWYDDALVGSSMVNFSLHFSTIYIKGLNWLVVGNDVKQNYVIYSGRKRVGSINSYNTHNDVVRIVSANEIDEEPILVSIAAILNHPVAADQLNISKNPFKNFTPSLD
;
A
#
# COMPACT_ATOMS: atom_id res chain seq x y z
N MET A 1 3.52 23.85 -0.34
CA MET A 1 3.95 23.00 0.79
C MET A 1 3.34 21.62 0.60
N ALA A 2 4.08 20.54 0.84
CA ALA A 2 3.53 19.19 0.74
C ALA A 2 2.40 18.99 1.76
N ARG A 3 1.25 18.50 1.31
CA ARG A 3 0.12 18.19 2.19
C ARG A 3 0.39 16.87 2.90
N LYS A 4 -0.02 16.78 4.15
CA LYS A 4 0.11 15.56 4.97
C LYS A 4 -1.26 15.11 5.42
N VAL A 5 -1.53 13.82 5.22
CA VAL A 5 -2.73 13.15 5.69
C VAL A 5 -2.35 11.85 6.40
N GLN A 6 -3.25 11.38 7.26
CA GLN A 6 -3.08 10.23 8.12
C GLN A 6 -4.14 9.19 7.83
N ILE A 7 -3.74 7.92 7.75
CA ILE A 7 -4.63 6.76 7.62
C ILE A 7 -4.34 5.75 8.73
N ASN A 8 -5.37 5.23 9.40
CA ASN A 8 -5.23 4.15 10.39
C ASN A 8 -5.44 2.80 9.69
N VAL A 9 -4.35 2.12 9.35
CA VAL A 9 -4.43 0.87 8.59
C VAL A 9 -4.90 -0.30 9.44
N SER A 10 -4.68 -0.27 10.75
CA SER A 10 -5.24 -1.28 11.67
C SER A 10 -6.76 -1.17 11.80
N GLU A 11 -7.30 0.06 11.82
CA GLU A 11 -8.75 0.27 11.76
C GLU A 11 -9.34 -0.18 10.42
N LEU A 12 -8.66 0.13 9.31
CA LEU A 12 -9.04 -0.31 7.98
C LEU A 12 -9.12 -1.84 7.89
N GLU A 13 -8.13 -2.55 8.41
CA GLU A 13 -8.12 -4.01 8.44
C GLU A 13 -9.23 -4.60 9.31
N ARG A 14 -9.52 -4.00 10.48
CA ARG A 14 -10.54 -4.51 11.40
C ARG A 14 -11.98 -4.26 10.96
N SER A 15 -12.24 -3.10 10.36
CA SER A 15 -13.61 -2.63 10.09
C SER A 15 -13.95 -2.48 8.62
N HIS A 16 -12.97 -2.71 7.73
CA HIS A 16 -13.09 -2.49 6.29
C HIS A 16 -13.37 -1.04 5.89
N ALA A 17 -13.17 -0.09 6.82
CA ALA A 17 -13.24 1.33 6.55
C ALA A 17 -12.31 2.11 7.48
N THR A 18 -11.77 3.23 7.02
CA THR A 18 -11.13 4.21 7.91
C THR A 18 -11.17 5.59 7.28
N LYS A 19 -11.16 6.62 8.11
CA LYS A 19 -11.05 8.01 7.63
C LYS A 19 -9.59 8.34 7.37
N VAL A 20 -9.38 9.15 6.34
CA VAL A 20 -8.10 9.80 6.09
C VAL A 20 -8.24 11.25 6.53
N VAL A 21 -7.49 11.63 7.55
CA VAL A 21 -7.59 12.95 8.19
C VAL A 21 -6.31 13.77 7.96
N ASP A 22 -6.41 15.09 7.95
CA ASP A 22 -5.22 15.94 7.97
C ASP A 22 -4.73 16.23 9.40
N LYS A 23 -3.74 17.11 9.54
CA LYS A 23 -3.17 17.51 10.84
C LYS A 23 -4.15 18.23 11.79
N TYR A 24 -5.31 18.65 11.30
CA TYR A 24 -6.35 19.33 12.07
C TYR A 24 -7.52 18.39 12.42
N ASP A 25 -7.37 17.08 12.17
CA ASP A 25 -8.41 16.06 12.33
C ASP A 25 -9.60 16.23 11.36
N ASP A 26 -9.44 17.06 10.33
CA ASP A 26 -10.43 17.19 9.27
C ASP A 26 -10.39 15.95 8.38
N SER A 27 -11.52 15.28 8.22
CA SER A 27 -11.68 14.18 7.27
C SER A 27 -11.55 14.69 5.83
N LYS A 28 -10.61 14.12 5.07
CA LYS A 28 -10.35 14.47 3.67
C LYS A 28 -10.78 13.35 2.71
N TYR A 29 -10.67 12.10 3.15
CA TYR A 29 -11.15 10.94 2.40
C TYR A 29 -11.73 9.89 3.33
N LEU A 30 -12.45 8.94 2.75
CA LEU A 30 -12.84 7.68 3.38
C LEU A 30 -12.24 6.53 2.56
N VAL A 31 -11.46 5.67 3.18
CA VAL A 31 -11.03 4.41 2.54
C VAL A 31 -12.00 3.33 2.96
N VAL A 32 -12.55 2.61 1.98
CA VAL A 32 -13.46 1.47 2.22
C VAL A 32 -12.99 0.28 1.42
N GLY A 33 -13.11 -0.89 2.01
CA GLY A 33 -12.93 -2.15 1.33
C GLY A 33 -12.08 -3.11 2.13
N LYS A 34 -11.51 -4.06 1.42
CA LYS A 34 -10.69 -5.12 1.99
C LYS A 34 -9.69 -5.55 0.94
N TRP A 35 -8.78 -6.42 1.35
CA TRP A 35 -7.87 -7.05 0.42
C TRP A 35 -7.38 -8.39 0.96
N GLY A 36 -6.81 -9.20 0.07
CA GLY A 36 -6.38 -10.57 0.38
C GLY A 36 -7.02 -11.62 -0.53
N LEU A 37 -8.10 -11.28 -1.24
CA LEU A 37 -8.72 -12.12 -2.28
C LEU A 37 -8.62 -11.46 -3.67
N VAL A 38 -8.73 -12.28 -4.72
CA VAL A 38 -8.86 -11.76 -6.09
C VAL A 38 -10.12 -10.90 -6.18
N SER A 39 -10.01 -9.76 -6.84
CA SER A 39 -11.08 -8.76 -6.98
C SER A 39 -11.39 -7.96 -5.73
N ASP A 40 -10.72 -8.23 -4.60
CA ASP A 40 -10.79 -7.32 -3.47
C ASP A 40 -10.13 -5.97 -3.83
N SER A 41 -10.67 -4.91 -3.25
CA SER A 41 -10.19 -3.56 -3.48
C SER A 41 -10.27 -2.70 -2.23
N TYR A 42 -9.39 -1.71 -2.18
CA TYR A 42 -9.62 -0.51 -1.40
C TYR A 42 -10.00 0.63 -2.33
N SER A 43 -11.12 1.28 -2.03
CA SER A 43 -11.66 2.41 -2.77
C SER A 43 -11.57 3.66 -1.88
N ILE A 44 -11.05 4.74 -2.43
CA ILE A 44 -10.77 5.99 -1.75
C ILE A 44 -11.85 6.97 -2.20
N TYR A 45 -12.73 7.32 -1.28
CA TYR A 45 -13.85 8.22 -1.51
C TYR A 45 -13.50 9.64 -1.11
N SER A 46 -13.95 10.62 -1.89
CA SER A 46 -14.10 12.00 -1.44
C SER A 46 -15.12 12.07 -0.31
N ILE A 47 -15.12 13.16 0.46
CA ILE A 47 -16.16 13.39 1.49
C ILE A 47 -17.56 13.53 0.88
N ALA A 48 -17.65 13.86 -0.42
CA ALA A 48 -18.90 13.89 -1.16
C ALA A 48 -19.39 12.50 -1.62
N GLY A 49 -18.58 11.44 -1.42
CA GLY A 49 -18.93 10.07 -1.79
C GLY A 49 -18.52 9.66 -3.20
N GLU A 50 -17.71 10.46 -3.89
CA GLU A 50 -17.15 10.12 -5.21
C GLU A 50 -15.92 9.24 -5.03
N VAL A 51 -15.78 8.20 -5.86
CA VAL A 51 -14.56 7.38 -5.86
C VAL A 51 -13.46 8.12 -6.61
N LEU A 52 -12.40 8.50 -5.91
CA LEU A 52 -11.26 9.21 -6.49
C LEU A 52 -10.18 8.24 -6.97
N SER A 53 -9.96 7.16 -6.23
CA SER A 53 -8.99 6.14 -6.59
C SER A 53 -9.40 4.78 -6.07
N GLU A 54 -9.01 3.72 -6.77
CA GLU A 54 -9.17 2.35 -6.30
C GLU A 54 -7.89 1.56 -6.54
N ILE A 55 -7.54 0.70 -5.59
CA ILE A 55 -6.48 -0.28 -5.77
C ILE A 55 -7.05 -1.70 -5.67
N LYS A 56 -6.97 -2.44 -6.78
CA LYS A 56 -7.63 -3.74 -6.96
C LYS A 56 -6.60 -4.86 -7.04
N GLN A 57 -6.79 -5.91 -6.25
CA GLN A 57 -5.92 -7.09 -6.30
C GLN A 57 -6.30 -7.98 -7.50
N LYS A 58 -5.36 -8.16 -8.43
CA LYS A 58 -5.56 -8.94 -9.66
C LYS A 58 -5.06 -10.37 -9.57
N SER A 59 -4.04 -10.61 -8.77
CA SER A 59 -3.49 -11.95 -8.58
C SER A 59 -3.15 -12.22 -7.12
N LEU A 60 -3.16 -13.51 -6.78
CA LEU A 60 -2.65 -14.07 -5.54
C LEU A 60 -1.21 -14.57 -5.75
N GLY A 61 -0.51 -14.90 -4.65
CA GLY A 61 0.81 -15.53 -4.68
C GLY A 61 1.91 -14.61 -4.17
N THR A 62 3.16 -15.06 -4.30
CA THR A 62 4.34 -14.39 -3.71
C THR A 62 4.69 -13.03 -4.33
N SER A 63 4.15 -12.74 -5.51
CA SER A 63 4.21 -11.43 -6.16
C SER A 63 2.80 -11.04 -6.63
N PRO A 64 1.93 -10.57 -5.70
CA PRO A 64 0.59 -10.16 -6.06
C PRO A 64 0.64 -8.95 -6.98
N GLN A 65 -0.26 -8.93 -7.97
CA GLN A 65 -0.44 -7.82 -8.88
C GLN A 65 -1.60 -6.95 -8.42
N PHE A 66 -1.42 -5.64 -8.53
CA PHE A 66 -2.47 -4.67 -8.25
C PHE A 66 -2.67 -3.75 -9.45
N GLU A 67 -3.91 -3.40 -9.71
CA GLU A 67 -4.29 -2.32 -10.61
C GLU A 67 -4.68 -1.09 -9.78
N ILE A 68 -4.23 0.08 -10.23
CA ILE A 68 -4.55 1.37 -9.64
C ILE A 68 -5.41 2.12 -10.65
N TRP A 69 -6.61 2.46 -10.19
CA TRP A 69 -7.59 3.25 -10.90
C TRP A 69 -7.65 4.65 -10.26
N TYR A 70 -7.76 5.67 -11.07
CA TYR A 70 -7.92 7.07 -10.65
C TYR A 70 -8.88 7.74 -11.63
N ASP A 71 -9.92 8.41 -11.13
CA ASP A 71 -11.03 8.96 -11.93
C ASP A 71 -11.56 7.95 -12.97
N ASP A 72 -11.87 6.73 -12.52
CA ASP A 72 -12.35 5.60 -13.33
C ASP A 72 -11.43 5.14 -14.47
N ALA A 73 -10.20 5.65 -14.55
CA ALA A 73 -9.19 5.25 -15.52
C ALA A 73 -8.12 4.37 -14.88
N LEU A 74 -7.73 3.29 -15.57
CA LEU A 74 -6.56 2.50 -15.18
C LEU A 74 -5.29 3.34 -15.40
N VAL A 75 -4.73 3.88 -14.32
CA VAL A 75 -3.54 4.75 -14.37
C VAL A 75 -2.25 3.99 -14.09
N GLY A 76 -2.33 2.86 -13.41
CA GLY A 76 -1.16 2.01 -13.26
C GLY A 76 -1.44 0.58 -12.85
N SER A 77 -0.41 -0.24 -12.99
CA SER A 77 -0.37 -1.60 -12.46
C SER A 77 0.97 -1.87 -11.82
N SER A 78 0.95 -2.54 -10.68
CA SER A 78 2.16 -2.92 -9.97
C SER A 78 2.34 -4.42 -9.99
N MET A 79 3.55 -4.87 -10.32
CA MET A 79 4.07 -6.15 -9.87
C MET A 79 4.83 -5.87 -8.58
N VAL A 80 4.29 -6.31 -7.44
CA VAL A 80 4.96 -6.08 -6.17
C VAL A 80 6.07 -7.11 -6.01
N ASN A 81 7.32 -6.67 -6.18
CA ASN A 81 8.50 -7.46 -5.85
C ASN A 81 8.85 -7.21 -4.39
N PHE A 82 8.29 -8.02 -3.48
CA PHE A 82 8.71 -8.00 -2.08
C PHE A 82 10.09 -8.67 -1.96
N SER A 83 11.08 -7.94 -1.44
CA SER A 83 12.38 -8.49 -1.04
C SER A 83 12.59 -8.30 0.46
N LEU A 84 13.30 -9.22 1.13
CA LEU A 84 13.26 -9.37 2.59
C LEU A 84 13.76 -8.17 3.44
N HIS A 85 14.45 -7.20 2.85
CA HIS A 85 15.11 -6.11 3.58
C HIS A 85 14.90 -4.72 2.97
N PHE A 86 14.51 -4.66 1.69
CA PHE A 86 14.24 -3.47 0.92
C PHE A 86 13.10 -3.77 -0.05
N SER A 87 12.12 -2.89 -0.10
CA SER A 87 11.00 -3.00 -1.01
C SER A 87 11.16 -1.97 -2.12
N THR A 88 11.16 -2.48 -3.35
CA THR A 88 11.08 -1.66 -4.55
C THR A 88 9.85 -2.11 -5.31
N ILE A 89 8.85 -1.23 -5.38
CA ILE A 89 7.62 -1.47 -6.12
C ILE A 89 7.62 -0.54 -7.32
N TYR A 90 7.61 -1.12 -8.52
CA TYR A 90 7.41 -0.35 -9.73
C TYR A 90 5.94 -0.39 -10.13
N ILE A 91 5.38 0.80 -10.31
CA ILE A 91 4.01 1.01 -10.77
C ILE A 91 4.09 1.45 -12.24
N LYS A 92 3.88 0.47 -13.13
CA LYS A 92 3.80 0.69 -14.58
C LYS A 92 2.56 1.54 -14.88
N GLY A 93 2.63 2.40 -15.91
CA GLY A 93 1.55 3.36 -16.24
C GLY A 93 1.82 4.74 -15.66
N LEU A 94 1.90 4.84 -14.33
CA LEU A 94 2.32 6.08 -13.64
C LEU A 94 3.81 6.38 -13.79
N ASN A 95 4.62 5.36 -14.13
CA ASN A 95 6.09 5.41 -14.08
C ASN A 95 6.61 5.77 -12.68
N TRP A 96 5.95 5.23 -11.65
CA TRP A 96 6.31 5.49 -10.26
C TRP A 96 7.16 4.38 -9.68
N LEU A 97 8.16 4.77 -8.90
CA LEU A 97 9.03 3.89 -8.15
C LEU A 97 8.83 4.17 -6.67
N VAL A 98 8.28 3.19 -5.95
CA VAL A 98 8.20 3.19 -4.49
C VAL A 98 9.44 2.50 -3.95
N VAL A 99 10.24 3.21 -3.18
CA VAL A 99 11.48 2.69 -2.58
C VAL A 99 11.37 2.83 -1.07
N GLY A 100 11.57 1.75 -0.33
CA GLY A 100 11.46 1.79 1.11
C GLY A 100 12.15 0.65 1.85
N ASN A 101 11.99 0.71 3.17
CA ASN A 101 12.47 -0.30 4.09
C ASN A 101 11.26 -0.92 4.79
N ASP A 102 11.06 -2.23 4.62
CA ASP A 102 9.89 -2.92 5.16
C ASP A 102 9.89 -3.04 6.69
N VAL A 103 11.06 -3.00 7.33
CA VAL A 103 11.19 -3.03 8.80
C VAL A 103 10.76 -1.69 9.41
N LYS A 104 11.23 -0.58 8.84
CA LYS A 104 10.87 0.78 9.31
C LYS A 104 9.56 1.28 8.71
N GLN A 105 9.04 0.58 7.69
CA GLN A 105 7.88 0.95 6.88
C GLN A 105 7.86 2.42 6.45
N ASN A 106 9.04 2.88 5.99
CA ASN A 106 9.24 4.21 5.44
C ASN A 106 9.54 4.09 3.94
N TYR A 107 8.75 4.80 3.15
CA TYR A 107 8.74 4.71 1.70
C TYR A 107 8.81 6.09 1.07
N VAL A 108 9.57 6.22 -0.01
CA VAL A 108 9.62 7.41 -0.86
C VAL A 108 9.16 7.02 -2.26
N ILE A 109 8.31 7.84 -2.86
CA ILE A 109 7.74 7.59 -4.18
C ILE A 109 8.30 8.61 -5.17
N TYR A 110 8.81 8.13 -6.30
CA TYR A 110 9.37 8.93 -7.38
C TYR A 110 8.65 8.68 -8.70
N SER A 111 8.41 9.73 -9.49
CA SER A 111 8.08 9.65 -10.91
C SER A 111 9.31 10.07 -11.71
N GLY A 112 10.03 9.09 -12.28
CA GLY A 112 11.37 9.32 -12.82
C GLY A 112 12.31 9.93 -11.77
N ARG A 113 12.68 11.21 -11.93
CA ARG A 113 13.53 11.96 -10.98
C ARG A 113 12.74 12.88 -10.05
N LYS A 114 11.43 13.08 -10.28
CA LYS A 114 10.56 13.92 -9.44
C LYS A 114 10.12 13.11 -8.23
N ARG A 115 10.33 13.62 -7.02
CA ARG A 115 9.69 13.06 -5.82
C ARG A 115 8.19 13.40 -5.87
N VAL A 116 7.35 12.38 -5.75
CA VAL A 116 5.87 12.48 -5.73
C VAL A 116 5.38 12.58 -4.29
N GLY A 117 5.96 11.79 -3.39
CA GLY A 117 5.55 11.78 -1.99
C GLY A 117 6.38 10.86 -1.11
N SER A 118 5.87 10.61 0.09
CA SER A 118 6.40 9.62 1.02
C SER A 118 5.32 9.08 1.93
N ILE A 119 5.50 7.85 2.38
CA ILE A 119 4.62 7.16 3.34
C ILE A 119 5.50 6.70 4.50
N ASN A 120 5.17 7.12 5.71
CA ASN A 120 5.88 6.70 6.92
C ASN A 120 4.89 6.10 7.89
N SER A 121 5.23 4.94 8.46
CA SER A 121 4.34 4.24 9.38
C SER A 121 4.79 4.44 10.82
N TYR A 122 3.83 4.55 11.72
CA TYR A 122 4.02 4.77 13.15
C TYR A 122 3.15 3.78 13.91
N ASN A 123 3.78 3.04 14.82
CA ASN A 123 3.05 2.21 15.76
C ASN A 123 2.56 3.09 16.90
N THR A 124 1.25 3.11 17.09
CA THR A 124 0.60 3.60 18.31
C THR A 124 0.26 2.41 19.20
N HIS A 125 -0.34 2.63 20.37
CA HIS A 125 -0.55 1.56 21.37
C HIS A 125 -1.16 0.27 20.79
N ASN A 126 -2.21 0.36 19.97
CA ASN A 126 -2.88 -0.80 19.36
C ASN A 126 -3.02 -0.72 17.84
N ASP A 127 -2.61 0.40 17.22
CA ASP A 127 -2.86 0.67 15.81
C ASP A 127 -1.58 1.08 15.07
N VAL A 128 -1.49 0.63 13.83
CA VAL A 128 -0.53 1.13 12.85
C VAL A 128 -1.18 2.28 12.10
N VAL A 129 -0.51 3.43 12.15
CA VAL A 129 -0.95 4.66 11.49
C VAL A 129 0.10 5.05 10.45
N ARG A 130 -0.35 5.43 9.25
CA ARG A 130 0.54 5.91 8.18
C ARG A 130 0.32 7.39 7.91
N ILE A 131 1.41 8.12 7.84
CA ILE A 131 1.43 9.51 7.37
C ILE A 131 1.85 9.52 5.91
N VAL A 132 0.93 9.96 5.06
CA VAL A 132 1.13 10.18 3.64
C VAL A 132 1.46 11.65 3.42
N SER A 133 2.59 11.94 2.77
CA SER A 133 2.97 13.28 2.36
C SER A 133 2.92 13.35 0.83
N ALA A 134 2.00 14.14 0.29
CA ALA A 134 1.83 14.35 -1.14
C ALA A 134 2.39 15.71 -1.56
N ASN A 135 3.14 15.74 -2.68
CA ASN A 135 3.65 16.99 -3.23
C ASN A 135 2.59 17.74 -4.05
N GLU A 136 1.73 17.01 -4.76
CA GLU A 136 0.56 17.53 -5.48
C GLU A 136 -0.72 16.95 -4.86
N ILE A 137 -1.81 17.73 -4.85
CA ILE A 137 -3.08 17.30 -4.24
C ILE A 137 -3.77 16.21 -5.06
N ASP A 138 -3.67 16.26 -6.39
CA ASP A 138 -4.29 15.30 -7.31
C ASP A 138 -3.62 13.91 -7.20
N GLU A 139 -2.37 13.85 -6.75
CA GLU A 139 -1.63 12.59 -6.54
C GLU A 139 -1.95 11.96 -5.17
N GLU A 140 -2.59 12.69 -4.25
CA GLU A 140 -2.83 12.27 -2.87
C GLU A 140 -3.73 11.03 -2.75
N PRO A 141 -4.87 10.90 -3.47
CA PRO A 141 -5.70 9.69 -3.41
C PRO A 141 -4.97 8.43 -3.88
N ILE A 142 -4.08 8.56 -4.88
CA ILE A 142 -3.25 7.45 -5.37
C ILE A 142 -2.24 7.05 -4.29
N LEU A 143 -1.57 8.01 -3.67
CA LEU A 143 -0.62 7.76 -2.58
C LEU A 143 -1.30 7.11 -1.36
N VAL A 144 -2.53 7.52 -1.03
CA VAL A 144 -3.37 6.89 0.00
C VAL A 144 -3.69 5.44 -0.37
N SER A 145 -4.03 5.17 -1.64
CA SER A 145 -4.29 3.81 -2.12
C SER A 145 -3.06 2.90 -1.96
N ILE A 146 -1.88 3.40 -2.34
CA ILE A 146 -0.62 2.69 -2.11
C ILE A 146 -0.39 2.47 -0.61
N ALA A 147 -0.61 3.50 0.21
CA ALA A 147 -0.47 3.39 1.66
C ALA A 147 -1.42 2.38 2.29
N ALA A 148 -2.58 2.08 1.71
CA ALA A 148 -3.51 1.08 2.23
C ALA A 148 -3.01 -0.36 2.06
N ILE A 149 -2.20 -0.65 1.03
CA ILE A 149 -1.75 -2.02 0.70
C ILE A 149 -0.30 -2.34 1.09
N LEU A 150 0.49 -1.35 1.51
CA LEU A 150 1.88 -1.59 1.90
C LEU A 150 1.97 -2.52 3.11
N ASN A 151 2.93 -3.46 3.08
CA ASN A 151 3.33 -4.35 4.17
C ASN A 151 2.21 -5.05 4.94
N HIS A 152 1.26 -5.66 4.23
CA HIS A 152 0.24 -6.48 4.89
C HIS A 152 0.69 -7.92 5.08
N PRO A 153 0.21 -8.55 6.16
CA PRO A 153 0.53 -9.91 6.50
C PRO A 153 0.23 -10.90 5.38
N VAL A 154 -0.78 -10.74 4.50
CA VAL A 154 -0.98 -11.71 3.40
C VAL A 154 0.21 -11.75 2.43
N ALA A 155 0.92 -10.65 2.21
CA ALA A 155 2.18 -10.69 1.46
C ALA A 155 3.31 -11.35 2.27
N ALA A 156 3.38 -11.11 3.58
CA ALA A 156 4.41 -11.67 4.45
C ALA A 156 4.21 -13.17 4.77
N ASP A 157 2.98 -13.61 5.05
CA ASP A 157 2.57 -15.00 5.25
C ASP A 157 2.65 -15.81 3.96
N GLN A 158 2.28 -15.24 2.81
CA GLN A 158 2.47 -15.92 1.51
C GLN A 158 3.95 -16.06 1.13
N LEU A 159 4.83 -15.16 1.59
CA LEU A 159 6.29 -15.32 1.50
C LEU A 159 6.85 -16.33 2.52
N ASN A 160 6.20 -16.52 3.67
CA ASN A 160 6.55 -17.55 4.66
C ASN A 160 6.10 -18.97 4.24
N ILE A 161 5.04 -19.11 3.44
CA ILE A 161 4.61 -20.42 2.90
C ILE A 161 5.59 -20.94 1.82
N SER A 162 6.37 -20.06 1.18
CA SER A 162 7.34 -20.42 0.14
C SER A 162 8.80 -20.52 0.62
N LYS A 163 9.10 -20.33 1.92
CA LYS A 163 10.49 -20.31 2.44
C LYS A 163 10.72 -21.25 3.61
N ASN A 164 10.58 -22.55 3.38
CA ASN A 164 11.36 -23.52 4.15
C ASN A 164 12.30 -24.33 3.24
N PRO A 165 13.50 -23.80 2.91
CA PRO A 165 14.50 -24.53 2.12
C PRO A 165 15.05 -25.79 2.82
N PHE A 166 14.67 -26.03 4.08
CA PHE A 166 15.04 -27.23 4.84
C PHE A 166 13.95 -28.30 4.88
N LYS A 167 12.77 -28.07 4.29
CA LYS A 167 11.66 -29.05 4.34
C LYS A 167 11.96 -30.36 3.59
N ASN A 168 12.97 -30.36 2.72
CA ASN A 168 13.45 -31.53 1.98
C ASN A 168 14.92 -31.90 2.28
N PHE A 169 15.51 -31.37 3.36
CA PHE A 169 16.88 -31.75 3.73
C PHE A 169 16.84 -33.04 4.56
N THR A 170 16.94 -34.18 3.88
CA THR A 170 17.30 -35.45 4.53
C THR A 170 18.83 -35.56 4.52
N PRO A 171 19.51 -35.48 5.68
CA PRO A 171 20.93 -35.79 5.73
C PRO A 171 21.12 -37.29 5.44
N SER A 172 21.90 -37.63 4.43
CA SER A 172 22.45 -38.97 4.27
C SER A 172 23.49 -39.20 5.36
N LEU A 173 23.34 -40.29 6.10
CA LEU A 173 24.35 -40.79 7.02
C LEU A 173 25.37 -41.60 6.19
N ASP A 174 26.53 -41.01 5.94
CA ASP A 174 27.78 -41.74 5.68
C ASP A 174 28.75 -41.44 6.82
#